data_AF-A0A0G4MFW6-F1
#
_entry.id   AF-A0A0G4MFW6-F1
#
_cell.length_a   1.000
_cell.length_b   1.000
_cell.length_c   1.000
_cell.angle_alpha   90.00
_cell.angle_beta   90.00
_cell.angle_gamma   90.00
#
_symmetry.space_group_name_H-M   'P 1'
#
loop_
_entity.id
_entity.type
_entity.pdbx_description
1 polymer ?
#
loop_
_entity_poly.entity_id
_entity_poly.type
_entity_poly.pdbx_seq_one_letter_code
_entity_poly.pdbx_strand_id
1 'polypeptide(L)'
;MVTLAKRRFNIDIHPPSLVLMYLSTKHLVLASTWTHFTLLGQSLGSMVMAWDAFQLLVPDVLVDTMGYAFVLGLSKLLFPTIPTGAYVHYPTISTDMLESLDPKSANGSQGINA
;
A
#
# COMPACT_ATOMS: atom_id res chain seq x y z
N MET A 1 -7.83 -20.63 1.12
CA MET A 1 -6.59 -19.94 1.55
C MET A 1 -5.69 -20.87 2.36
N VAL A 2 -6.13 -21.40 3.50
CA VAL A 2 -5.33 -22.27 4.39
C VAL A 2 -4.70 -23.48 3.67
N THR A 3 -5.49 -24.23 2.90
CA THR A 3 -4.98 -25.39 2.12
C THR A 3 -3.92 -24.99 1.09
N LEU A 4 -4.05 -23.81 0.48
CA LEU A 4 -3.08 -23.31 -0.50
C LEU A 4 -1.76 -22.94 0.18
N ALA A 5 -1.83 -22.31 1.36
CA ALA A 5 -0.65 -21.97 2.16
C ALA A 5 0.14 -23.24 2.55
N LYS A 6 -0.56 -24.27 3.06
CA LYS A 6 0.07 -25.55 3.38
C LYS A 6 0.70 -26.21 2.15
N ARG A 7 -0.02 -26.27 1.03
CA ARG A 7 0.49 -26.93 -0.19
C ARG A 7 1.68 -26.20 -0.81
N ARG A 8 1.67 -24.86 -0.85
CA ARG A 8 2.68 -24.07 -1.58
C ARG A 8 3.91 -23.75 -0.74
N PHE A 9 3.71 -23.53 0.57
CA PHE A 9 4.73 -23.01 1.47
C PHE A 9 5.02 -23.94 2.65
N ASN A 10 4.30 -25.06 2.78
CA ASN A 10 4.38 -25.98 3.93
C ASN A 10 4.10 -25.30 5.28
N ILE A 11 3.25 -24.27 5.28
CA ILE A 11 2.86 -23.53 6.49
C ILE A 11 1.49 -24.03 6.95
N ASP A 12 1.42 -24.53 8.18
CA ASP A 12 0.16 -24.87 8.84
C ASP A 12 -0.43 -23.62 9.50
N ILE A 13 -1.59 -23.19 9.03
CA ILE A 13 -2.34 -22.06 9.60
C ILE A 13 -3.50 -22.63 10.41
N HIS A 14 -3.56 -22.30 11.69
CA HIS A 14 -4.67 -22.66 12.57
C HIS A 14 -5.94 -21.87 12.17
N PRO A 15 -6.99 -22.50 11.62
CA PRO A 15 -8.11 -21.75 11.03
C PRO A 15 -8.88 -20.85 12.01
N PRO A 16 -9.14 -21.24 13.27
CA PRO A 16 -9.85 -20.38 14.23
C PRO A 16 -9.14 -19.06 14.57
N SER A 17 -7.82 -18.96 14.38
CA SER A 17 -7.08 -17.72 14.63
C SER A 17 -7.03 -16.80 13.40
N LEU A 18 -7.65 -17.19 12.29
CA LEU A 18 -7.69 -16.40 11.07
C LEU A 18 -9.06 -15.75 10.90
N VAL A 19 -9.07 -14.42 10.91
CA VAL A 19 -10.26 -13.61 10.61
C VAL A 19 -9.97 -12.73 9.40
N LEU A 20 -10.84 -12.79 8.40
CA LEU A 20 -10.77 -11.93 7.22
C LEU A 20 -11.75 -10.77 7.38
N MET A 21 -11.21 -9.57 7.53
CA MET A 21 -11.99 -8.34 7.62
C MET A 21 -12.05 -7.66 6.26
N TYR A 22 -13.26 -7.33 5.81
CA TYR A 22 -13.46 -6.66 4.53
C TYR A 22 -13.59 -5.16 4.76
N LEU A 23 -12.77 -4.38 4.05
CA LEU A 23 -12.79 -2.92 4.12
C LEU A 23 -13.81 -2.36 3.13
N SER A 24 -14.64 -1.44 3.60
CA SER A 24 -15.69 -0.79 2.81
C SER A 24 -15.11 0.23 1.82
N THR A 25 -13.97 0.82 2.19
CA THR A 25 -13.31 1.92 1.49
C THR A 25 -12.24 1.46 0.50
N LYS A 26 -12.10 0.15 0.24
CA LYS A 26 -11.10 -0.41 -0.70
C LYS A 26 -11.16 0.16 -2.12
N HIS A 27 -12.30 0.71 -2.52
CA HIS A 27 -12.45 1.29 -3.86
C HIS A 27 -11.59 2.55 -4.03
N LEU A 28 -11.28 3.28 -2.94
CA LEU A 28 -10.51 4.51 -2.98
C LEU A 28 -9.04 4.31 -3.39
N VAL A 29 -8.52 3.09 -3.37
CA VAL A 29 -7.17 2.79 -3.87
C VAL A 29 -7.16 2.33 -5.34
N LEU A 30 -8.32 2.21 -5.98
CA LEU A 30 -8.41 1.86 -7.39
C LEU A 30 -8.18 3.09 -8.27
N ALA A 31 -7.39 2.94 -9.32
CA ALA A 31 -7.12 4.01 -10.27
C ALA A 31 -8.41 4.55 -10.93
N SER A 32 -9.38 3.67 -11.19
CA SER A 32 -10.68 4.00 -11.78
C SER A 32 -11.53 4.95 -10.93
N THR A 33 -11.22 5.08 -9.64
CA THR A 33 -11.94 6.01 -8.75
C THR A 33 -11.51 7.46 -8.95
N TRP A 34 -10.32 7.69 -9.51
CA TRP A 34 -9.72 9.01 -9.63
C TRP A 34 -9.49 9.38 -11.10
N THR A 35 -10.39 10.18 -11.66
CA THR A 35 -10.33 10.65 -13.06
C THR A 35 -9.12 11.57 -13.31
N HIS A 36 -8.67 12.30 -12.29
CA HIS A 36 -7.52 13.19 -12.36
C HIS A 36 -6.66 12.98 -11.10
N PHE A 37 -5.36 13.27 -11.19
CA PHE A 37 -4.41 13.15 -10.08
C PHE A 37 -4.43 11.78 -9.41
N THR A 38 -4.49 10.71 -10.21
CA THR A 38 -4.71 9.33 -9.74
C THR A 38 -3.76 8.91 -8.63
N LEU A 39 -2.46 9.21 -8.74
CA LEU A 39 -1.48 8.86 -7.69
C LEU A 39 -1.74 9.59 -6.36
N LEU A 40 -2.10 10.87 -6.41
CA LEU A 40 -2.46 11.63 -5.22
C LEU A 40 -3.76 11.10 -4.62
N GLY A 41 -4.76 10.86 -5.47
CA GLY A 41 -6.04 10.28 -5.07
C GLY A 41 -5.86 8.93 -4.38
N GLN A 42 -5.10 8.01 -4.97
CA GLN A 42 -4.79 6.71 -4.36
C GLN A 42 -4.00 6.85 -3.06
N SER A 43 -3.07 7.80 -2.97
CA SER A 43 -2.32 8.09 -1.73
C SER A 43 -3.26 8.52 -0.60
N LEU A 44 -4.17 9.47 -0.87
CA LEU A 44 -5.20 9.90 0.08
C LEU A 44 -6.21 8.78 0.39
N GLY A 45 -6.67 8.07 -0.63
CA GLY A 45 -7.59 6.95 -0.51
C GLY A 45 -7.04 5.82 0.34
N SER A 46 -5.73 5.58 0.27
CA SER A 46 -5.06 4.57 1.09
C SER A 46 -5.10 4.93 2.59
N MET A 47 -4.98 6.22 2.94
CA MET A 47 -5.12 6.68 4.33
C MET A 47 -6.55 6.49 4.86
N VAL A 48 -7.57 6.79 4.04
CA VAL A 48 -8.97 6.55 4.41
C VAL A 48 -9.23 5.06 4.61
N MET A 49 -8.66 4.22 3.74
CA MET A 49 -8.76 2.77 3.85
C MET A 49 -8.04 2.21 5.08
N ALA A 50 -6.88 2.75 5.44
CA ALA A 50 -6.21 2.38 6.69
C ALA A 50 -7.01 2.80 7.92
N TRP A 51 -7.62 3.98 7.88
CA TRP A 51 -8.51 4.44 8.96
C TRP A 51 -9.73 3.53 9.15
N ASP A 52 -10.34 3.06 8.05
CA ASP A 52 -11.40 2.03 8.07
C ASP A 52 -10.89 0.73 8.74
N ALA A 53 -9.70 0.27 8.37
CA ALA A 53 -9.10 -0.92 8.98
C ALA A 53 -8.83 -0.75 10.49
N PHE A 54 -8.31 0.41 10.93
CA PHE A 54 -8.00 0.67 12.33
C PHE A 54 -9.25 0.80 13.21
N GLN A 55 -10.40 1.15 12.64
CA GLN A 55 -11.68 1.10 13.35
C GLN A 55 -12.19 -0.33 13.57
N LEU A 56 -11.82 -1.26 12.68
CA LEU A 56 -12.17 -2.68 12.84
C LEU A 56 -11.23 -3.39 13.81
N LEU A 57 -9.93 -3.10 13.73
CA LEU A 57 -8.92 -3.69 14.60
C LEU A 57 -7.68 -2.78 14.68
N VAL A 58 -7.30 -2.42 15.90
CA VAL A 58 -5.99 -1.80 16.16
C VAL A 58 -4.91 -2.89 16.04
N PRO A 59 -3.90 -2.71 15.16
CA PRO A 59 -2.89 -3.75 14.97
C PRO A 59 -1.91 -3.81 16.14
N ASP A 60 -1.25 -4.96 16.32
CA ASP A 60 0.00 -5.06 17.11
C ASP A 60 1.25 -5.01 16.22
N VAL A 61 1.08 -5.42 14.95
CA VAL A 61 2.07 -5.35 13.88
C VAL A 61 1.32 -5.03 12.60
N LEU A 62 1.80 -4.03 11.84
CA LEU A 62 1.21 -3.69 10.55
C LEU A 62 2.11 -4.15 9.40
N VAL A 63 1.56 -4.91 8.45
CA VAL A 63 2.28 -5.39 7.27
C VAL A 63 1.57 -4.90 6.01
N ASP A 64 2.25 -4.10 5.20
CA ASP A 64 1.78 -3.65 3.88
C ASP A 64 2.44 -4.46 2.76
N THR A 65 1.62 -5.07 1.90
CA THR A 65 2.10 -5.84 0.75
C THR A 65 1.72 -5.21 -0.59
N MET A 66 0.91 -4.15 -0.57
CA MET A 66 0.40 -3.48 -1.76
C MET A 66 1.21 -2.23 -2.12
N GLY A 67 2.00 -1.70 -1.18
CA GLY A 67 2.91 -0.57 -1.42
C GLY A 67 2.27 0.80 -1.15
N TYR A 68 1.31 0.87 -0.24
CA TYR A 68 0.67 2.12 0.20
C TYR A 68 1.49 2.82 1.29
N ALA A 69 2.57 3.50 0.89
CA ALA A 69 3.49 4.17 1.82
C ALA A 69 2.79 5.11 2.84
N PHE A 70 1.71 5.78 2.44
CA PHE A 70 0.94 6.68 3.30
C PHE A 70 0.19 5.96 4.43
N VAL A 71 -0.17 4.69 4.25
CA VAL A 71 -0.73 3.84 5.32
C VAL A 71 0.27 3.65 6.45
N LEU A 72 1.53 3.41 6.11
CA LEU A 72 2.61 3.25 7.08
C LEU A 72 2.87 4.57 7.83
N GLY A 73 2.89 5.69 7.10
CA GLY A 73 2.99 7.02 7.69
C GLY A 73 1.85 7.31 8.67
N LEU A 74 0.60 7.04 8.27
CA LEU A 74 -0.57 7.19 9.13
C LEU A 74 -0.50 6.28 10.36
N SER A 75 -0.08 5.02 10.19
CA SER A 75 0.12 4.09 11.30
C SER A 75 1.15 4.60 12.30
N LYS A 76 2.26 5.18 11.84
CA LYS A 76 3.28 5.75 12.73
C LYS A 76 2.85 7.03 13.41
N LEU A 77 1.98 7.80 12.76
CA LEU A 77 1.38 8.98 13.36
C LEU A 77 0.40 8.61 14.49
N LEU A 78 -0.45 7.62 14.27
CA LEU A 78 -1.47 7.20 15.25
C LEU A 78 -0.91 6.25 16.32
N PHE A 79 0.04 5.40 15.95
CA PHE A 79 0.60 4.36 16.79
C PHE A 79 2.14 4.28 16.65
N PRO A 80 2.88 5.23 17.26
CA PRO A 80 4.32 5.37 17.05
C PRO A 80 5.14 4.10 17.38
N THR A 81 4.69 3.36 18.40
CA THR A 81 5.38 2.17 18.94
C THR A 81 5.09 0.89 18.16
N ILE A 82 4.07 0.84 17.30
CA ILE A 82 3.71 -0.37 16.55
C ILE A 82 4.77 -0.64 15.48
N PRO A 83 5.38 -1.84 15.43
CA PRO A 83 6.26 -2.21 14.34
C PRO A 83 5.50 -2.30 13.01
N THR A 84 6.07 -1.72 11.97
CA THR A 84 5.51 -1.69 10.61
C THR A 84 6.50 -2.36 9.64
N GLY A 85 6.02 -3.25 8.79
CA GLY A 85 6.80 -3.86 7.71
C GLY A 85 6.12 -3.64 6.36
N ALA A 86 6.91 -3.51 5.29
CA ALA A 86 6.37 -3.34 3.95
C ALA A 86 7.14 -4.14 2.91
N TYR A 87 6.40 -4.74 1.99
CA TYR A 87 6.95 -5.30 0.75
C TYR A 87 6.73 -4.29 -0.38
N VAL A 88 7.80 -3.61 -0.78
CA VAL A 88 7.77 -2.55 -1.81
C VAL A 88 8.63 -2.99 -2.99
N HIS A 89 7.98 -3.29 -4.12
CA HIS A 89 8.68 -3.72 -5.34
C HIS A 89 9.25 -2.53 -6.14
N TYR A 90 8.53 -1.40 -6.17
CA TYR A 90 8.99 -0.10 -6.68
C TYR A 90 8.54 1.00 -5.70
N PRO A 91 9.41 1.96 -5.33
CA PRO A 91 9.03 3.06 -4.45
C PRO A 91 7.97 3.95 -5.10
N THR A 92 7.16 4.62 -4.29
CA THR A 92 6.04 5.47 -4.74
C THR A 92 6.48 6.53 -5.78
N ILE A 93 7.72 7.03 -5.67
CA ILE A 93 8.43 7.70 -6.75
C ILE A 93 9.81 7.06 -6.91
N SER A 94 10.16 6.60 -8.11
CA SER A 94 11.50 6.12 -8.42
C SER A 94 12.44 7.27 -8.74
N THR A 95 13.74 7.05 -8.51
CA THR A 95 14.80 7.98 -8.91
C THR A 95 14.76 8.25 -10.41
N ASP A 96 14.44 7.23 -11.20
CA ASP A 96 14.36 7.35 -12.66
C ASP A 96 13.17 8.23 -13.11
N MET A 97 12.06 8.21 -12.37
CA MET A 97 10.95 9.14 -12.60
C MET A 97 11.34 10.58 -12.27
N LEU A 98 12.13 10.81 -11.22
CA LEU A 98 12.67 12.15 -10.93
C LEU A 98 13.68 12.61 -11.99
N GLU A 99 14.53 11.70 -12.46
CA GLU A 99 15.56 11.99 -13.46
C GLU A 99 14.95 12.28 -14.83
N SER A 100 13.84 11.64 -15.19
CA SER A 100 13.08 11.95 -16.42
C SER A 100 12.42 13.33 -16.43
N LEU A 101 12.30 13.97 -15.26
CA LEU A 101 11.77 15.32 -15.08
C LEU A 101 12.88 16.38 -15.02
N ASP A 102 14.15 15.97 -14.89
CA ASP A 102 15.29 16.90 -14.92
C ASP A 102 15.68 17.19 -16.38
N PRO A 103 15.48 18.42 -16.89
CA PRO A 103 15.79 18.77 -18.28
C PRO A 103 17.29 18.69 -18.61
N LYS A 104 18.16 18.51 -17.60
CA LYS A 104 19.62 18.32 -17.77
C LYS A 104 20.05 16.86 -17.77
N SER A 105 19.16 15.91 -17.43
CA SER A 105 19.46 14.49 -17.46
C SER A 105 19.35 13.93 -18.87
N ALA A 106 20.01 12.80 -19.13
CA ALA A 106 19.94 12.10 -20.41
C ALA A 106 18.50 11.68 -20.80
N ASN A 107 17.61 11.56 -19.81
CA ASN A 107 16.21 11.12 -19.97
C ASN A 107 15.19 12.26 -19.80
N GLY A 108 15.65 13.51 -19.63
CA GLY A 108 14.86 14.69 -19.25
C GLY A 108 13.75 15.14 -20.20
N SER A 109 13.59 14.47 -21.34
CA SER A 109 12.57 14.78 -22.36
C SER A 109 11.53 13.67 -22.57
N GLN A 110 11.62 12.55 -21.86
CA GLN A 110 10.70 11.41 -22.05
C GLN A 110 9.38 11.53 -21.27
N GLY A 111 9.21 12.56 -20.45
CA GLY A 111 8.13 12.67 -19.47
C GLY A 111 6.71 12.97 -19.96
N ILE A 112 6.39 12.94 -21.27
CA ILE A 112 5.01 13.25 -21.73
C ILE A 112 4.41 12.36 -22.82
N ASN A 113 5.10 11.33 -23.34
CA ASN A 113 4.48 10.41 -24.33
C ASN A 113 5.10 9.00 -24.26
N ALA A 114 4.83 8.27 -23.18
CA ALA A 114 4.97 6.82 -23.14
C ALA A 114 3.65 6.21 -22.64
#